data_AF-A0A552R9F9-F1
#
_entry.id   AF-A0A552R9F9-F1
#
_cell.length_a   1.000
_cell.length_b   1.000
_cell.length_c   1.000
_cell.angle_alpha   90.00
_cell.angle_beta   90.00
_cell.angle_gamma   90.00
#
_symmetry.space_group_name_H-M   'P 1'
#
loop_
_entity.id
_entity.type
_entity.pdbx_description
1 polymer ?
#
loop_
_entity_poly.entity_id
_entity_poly.type
_entity_poly.pdbx_seq_one_letter_code
_entity_poly.pdbx_strand_id
1 'polypeptide(L)'
;MVATGSATAAPATGAYSLSNAASGLCLEVPGSGTSDGTQLAQRGCTGAANQTWQLKASGGGYTLTAAHSGKCAGVRGASTSAGKAVEQQSCTGGAGQVWTLSPVSGDTYRVVNANGGKCLNVKDSSTAAGALVQQNSCDSVTSKRWTFTAAGSTPTDPTDPTDPPTDPPTDPGTRPAWPSANGSQALTSTMKVSGSYDGGMKRFYGSGDLGSDGQDEDQPALIELADGATLQNVILGSPAADGVHCAGACTLKNVWWEDVGEDAATFRGGSSSLVRTIDGGGARGADDKVFQHNGGGTLIIKNFQVEDFGKLYRSCGNCSTQYGRHVQLQNVWVTAPGDTLVGINTNYGDTARFSGITIYDDSGHDIDICTKYKGVTSGEPSKTGTGADGTNCLYSASDITHAD
;
A
#
# COMPACT_ATOMS: atom_id res chain seq x y z
N MET A 1 16.36 -0.63 34.57
CA MET A 1 16.85 0.39 33.63
C MET A 1 15.74 0.60 32.61
N VAL A 2 15.15 1.80 32.58
CA VAL A 2 14.10 2.12 31.60
C VAL A 2 14.81 2.35 30.27
N ALA A 3 14.51 1.52 29.26
CA ALA A 3 15.00 1.75 27.91
C ALA A 3 14.34 3.03 27.37
N THR A 4 15.14 4.10 27.25
CA THR A 4 14.74 5.31 26.54
C THR A 4 14.71 4.98 25.05
N GLY A 5 13.50 4.88 24.48
CA GLY A 5 13.34 4.73 23.04
C GLY A 5 14.03 5.88 22.30
N SER A 6 14.87 5.53 21.32
CA SER A 6 15.53 6.50 20.44
C SER A 6 14.46 7.36 19.75
N ALA A 7 14.53 8.67 19.94
CA ALA A 7 13.75 9.62 19.16
C ALA A 7 14.19 9.51 17.69
N THR A 8 13.24 9.29 16.78
CA THR A 8 13.48 9.42 15.35
C THR A 8 13.99 10.84 15.06
N ALA A 9 15.11 10.95 14.36
CA ALA A 9 15.69 12.24 13.98
C ALA A 9 14.74 13.00 13.04
N ALA A 10 14.71 14.33 13.14
CA ALA A 10 13.96 15.16 12.20
C ALA A 10 14.46 14.93 10.76
N PRO A 11 13.59 15.06 9.73
CA PRO A 11 14.00 14.85 8.36
C PRO A 11 15.11 15.83 7.97
N ALA A 12 16.04 15.36 7.16
CA ALA A 12 17.11 16.18 6.61
C ALA A 12 16.52 17.33 5.76
N THR A 13 17.29 18.39 5.53
CA THR A 13 16.91 19.40 4.54
C THR A 13 16.86 18.77 3.16
N GLY A 14 15.83 19.08 2.37
CA GLY A 14 15.61 18.45 1.08
C GLY A 14 14.25 18.79 0.49
N ALA A 15 13.97 18.24 -0.68
CA ALA A 15 12.66 18.34 -1.30
C ALA A 15 11.75 17.24 -0.72
N TYR A 16 10.48 17.55 -0.43
CA TYR A 16 9.53 16.60 0.14
C TYR A 16 8.12 16.80 -0.42
N SER A 17 7.36 15.71 -0.55
CA SER A 17 5.90 15.74 -0.52
C SER A 17 5.41 15.52 0.91
N LEU A 18 4.32 16.17 1.29
CA LEU A 18 3.71 16.05 2.62
C LEU A 18 2.31 15.47 2.44
N SER A 19 2.10 14.20 2.80
CA SER A 19 0.78 13.57 2.78
C SER A 19 0.10 13.65 4.14
N ASN A 20 -1.20 13.94 4.15
CA ASN A 20 -1.96 14.01 5.39
C ASN A 20 -2.28 12.59 5.89
N ALA A 21 -2.01 12.31 7.17
CA ALA A 21 -2.18 10.95 7.70
C ALA A 21 -3.63 10.48 7.81
N ALA A 22 -4.63 11.38 7.69
CA ALA A 22 -6.04 10.99 7.67
C ALA A 22 -6.58 10.68 6.27
N SER A 23 -6.09 11.38 5.25
CA SER A 23 -6.64 11.31 3.89
C SER A 23 -5.70 10.65 2.87
N GLY A 24 -4.41 10.56 3.16
CA GLY A 24 -3.37 10.19 2.19
C GLY A 24 -3.08 11.28 1.14
N LEU A 25 -3.82 12.40 1.15
CA LEU A 25 -3.70 13.46 0.15
C LEU A 25 -2.53 14.41 0.46
N CYS A 26 -1.91 14.94 -0.59
CA CYS A 26 -0.72 15.78 -0.50
C CYS A 26 -1.05 17.26 -0.30
N LEU A 27 -0.24 17.93 0.52
CA LEU A 27 -0.25 19.38 0.67
C LEU A 27 0.10 20.05 -0.66
N GLU A 28 -0.77 20.93 -1.14
CA GLU A 28 -0.60 21.61 -2.41
C GLU A 28 -0.80 23.11 -2.33
N VAL A 29 -0.19 23.81 -3.28
CA VAL A 29 -0.64 25.13 -3.73
C VAL A 29 -1.68 24.93 -4.85
N PRO A 30 -2.97 25.25 -4.62
CA PRO A 30 -4.03 25.02 -5.59
C PRO A 30 -3.75 25.67 -6.96
N GLY A 31 -3.95 24.89 -8.02
CA GLY A 31 -3.80 25.35 -9.40
C GLY A 31 -2.39 25.85 -9.77
N SER A 32 -1.37 25.46 -9.00
CA SER A 32 0.00 25.98 -9.16
C SER A 32 0.09 27.50 -9.14
N GLY A 33 -0.83 28.16 -8.41
CA GLY A 33 -0.84 29.61 -8.31
C GLY A 33 0.51 30.15 -7.84
N THR A 34 0.92 31.33 -8.31
CA THR A 34 2.19 31.97 -7.94
C THR A 34 1.99 33.23 -7.10
N SER A 35 0.75 33.61 -6.80
CA SER A 35 0.41 34.81 -6.01
C SER A 35 0.52 34.55 -4.50
N ASP A 36 1.00 35.56 -3.78
CA ASP A 36 0.91 35.58 -2.31
C ASP A 36 -0.57 35.51 -1.88
N GLY A 37 -0.84 34.88 -0.75
CA GLY A 37 -2.19 34.77 -0.21
C GLY A 37 -3.00 33.58 -0.71
N THR A 38 -2.44 32.78 -1.63
CA THR A 38 -3.08 31.53 -2.07
C THR A 38 -3.11 30.55 -0.90
N GLN A 39 -4.29 30.27 -0.35
CA GLN A 39 -4.45 29.31 0.73
C GLN A 39 -4.10 27.90 0.24
N LEU A 40 -3.34 27.16 1.03
CA LEU A 40 -2.95 25.79 0.72
C LEU A 40 -4.15 24.86 0.87
N ALA A 41 -4.13 23.76 0.13
CA ALA A 41 -5.14 22.71 0.19
C ALA A 41 -4.49 21.32 0.23
N GLN A 42 -5.30 20.28 0.35
CA GLN A 42 -4.88 18.91 0.04
C GLN A 42 -5.48 18.44 -1.28
N ARG A 43 -4.77 17.59 -2.04
CA ARG A 43 -5.27 16.93 -3.26
C ARG A 43 -4.53 15.61 -3.51
N GLY A 44 -5.01 14.82 -4.45
CA GLY A 44 -4.29 13.62 -4.92
C GLY A 44 -2.83 13.96 -5.19
N CYS A 45 -1.95 13.10 -4.70
CA CYS A 45 -0.51 13.24 -4.82
C CYS A 45 -0.10 13.00 -6.28
N THR A 46 0.53 13.99 -6.91
CA THR A 46 0.96 13.91 -8.32
C THR A 46 2.47 14.07 -8.49
N GLY A 47 3.20 14.37 -7.40
CA GLY A 47 4.62 14.74 -7.48
C GLY A 47 4.90 16.05 -8.19
N ALA A 48 3.87 16.81 -8.58
CA ALA A 48 4.04 18.09 -9.24
C ALA A 48 4.77 19.10 -8.35
N ALA A 49 5.44 20.07 -8.98
CA ALA A 49 6.23 21.07 -8.27
C ALA A 49 5.40 21.94 -7.30
N ASN A 50 4.08 22.05 -7.49
CA ASN A 50 3.17 22.73 -6.57
C ASN A 50 2.72 21.88 -5.36
N GLN A 51 3.11 20.59 -5.34
CA GLN A 51 2.97 19.67 -4.20
C GLN A 51 4.32 19.29 -3.59
N THR A 52 5.42 19.78 -4.18
CA THR A 52 6.78 19.58 -3.68
C THR A 52 7.20 20.77 -2.84
N TRP A 53 7.69 20.50 -1.65
CA TRP A 53 8.09 21.47 -0.64
C TRP A 53 9.56 21.28 -0.29
N GLN A 54 10.36 22.31 -0.55
CA GLN A 54 11.75 22.38 -0.12
C GLN A 54 11.80 22.71 1.36
N LEU A 55 12.18 21.73 2.17
CA LEU A 55 12.43 21.85 3.59
C LEU A 55 13.84 22.45 3.79
N LYS A 56 13.90 23.69 4.27
CA LYS A 56 15.16 24.42 4.49
C LYS A 56 15.26 24.87 5.93
N ALA A 57 16.40 24.65 6.57
CA ALA A 57 16.64 25.12 7.93
C ALA A 57 16.54 26.66 8.00
N SER A 58 15.78 27.17 8.98
CA SER A 58 15.58 28.60 9.20
C SER A 58 15.08 28.88 10.61
N GLY A 59 15.66 29.88 11.30
CA GLY A 59 15.13 30.38 12.57
C GLY A 59 14.94 29.34 13.69
N GLY A 60 15.78 28.29 13.74
CA GLY A 60 15.65 27.20 14.73
C GLY A 60 14.63 26.11 14.37
N GLY A 61 14.00 26.21 13.19
CA GLY A 61 13.16 25.17 12.59
C GLY A 61 13.38 25.13 11.08
N TYR A 62 12.29 25.08 10.32
CA TYR A 62 12.33 24.97 8.86
C TYR A 62 11.32 25.87 8.18
N THR A 63 11.66 26.37 6.99
CA THR A 63 10.67 26.83 6.02
C THR A 63 10.28 25.70 5.08
N LEU A 64 9.01 25.66 4.68
CA LEU A 64 8.50 24.84 3.58
C LEU A 64 8.32 25.73 2.35
N THR A 65 9.19 25.61 1.36
CA THR A 65 9.14 26.43 0.15
C THR A 65 8.57 25.63 -1.03
N ALA A 66 7.45 26.04 -1.60
CA ALA A 66 6.87 25.37 -2.77
C ALA A 66 7.84 25.40 -3.96
N ALA A 67 8.09 24.26 -4.58
CA ALA A 67 9.12 24.12 -5.61
C ALA A 67 8.77 24.89 -6.90
N HIS A 68 7.49 25.01 -7.25
CA HIS A 68 7.05 25.72 -8.46
C HIS A 68 7.15 27.25 -8.35
N SER A 69 6.86 27.83 -7.18
CA SER A 69 6.79 29.29 -6.99
C SER A 69 7.95 29.87 -6.21
N GLY A 70 8.72 29.05 -5.49
CA GLY A 70 9.77 29.52 -4.58
C GLY A 70 9.22 30.25 -3.35
N LYS A 71 7.91 30.14 -3.06
CA LYS A 71 7.23 30.81 -1.95
C LYS A 71 7.05 29.90 -0.74
N CYS A 72 7.03 30.49 0.45
CA CYS A 72 6.96 29.77 1.71
C CYS A 72 5.53 29.54 2.16
N ALA A 73 5.24 28.37 2.71
CA ALA A 73 4.03 28.13 3.49
C ALA A 73 4.11 28.94 4.80
N GLY A 74 3.17 29.88 4.97
CA GLY A 74 3.10 30.74 6.13
C GLY A 74 1.67 30.87 6.65
N VAL A 75 1.54 31.12 7.95
CA VAL A 75 0.24 31.46 8.54
C VAL A 75 -0.14 32.88 8.11
N ARG A 76 -1.37 33.06 7.60
CA ARG A 76 -1.89 34.37 7.17
C ARG A 76 -1.75 35.40 8.29
N GLY A 77 -1.06 36.50 7.99
CA GLY A 77 -0.80 37.60 8.92
C GLY A 77 0.02 37.20 10.16
N ALA A 78 0.77 36.10 10.10
CA ALA A 78 1.51 35.53 11.24
C ALA A 78 0.65 35.35 12.51
N SER A 79 -0.65 35.12 12.35
CA SER A 79 -1.58 35.00 13.48
C SER A 79 -1.24 33.79 14.37
N THR A 80 -1.55 33.86 15.66
CA THR A 80 -1.45 32.73 16.61
C THR A 80 -2.81 32.06 16.89
N SER A 81 -3.88 32.56 16.26
CA SER A 81 -5.24 32.04 16.45
C SER A 81 -5.46 30.70 15.73
N ALA A 82 -6.23 29.81 16.35
CA ALA A 82 -6.72 28.60 15.69
C ALA A 82 -7.64 28.93 14.50
N GLY A 83 -7.64 28.07 13.49
CA GLY A 83 -8.46 28.21 12.30
C GLY A 83 -7.92 29.19 11.25
N LYS A 84 -6.73 29.75 11.46
CA LYS A 84 -6.13 30.69 10.50
C LYS A 84 -5.53 29.95 9.32
N ALA A 85 -5.80 30.47 8.12
CA ALA A 85 -5.31 29.93 6.87
C ALA A 85 -3.79 29.82 6.87
N VAL A 86 -3.30 28.71 6.31
CA VAL A 86 -1.91 28.61 5.87
C VAL A 86 -1.90 28.84 4.37
N GLU A 87 -1.05 29.73 3.91
CA GLU A 87 -1.01 30.21 2.53
C GLU A 87 0.43 30.30 2.03
N GLN A 88 0.62 30.31 0.71
CA GLN A 88 1.92 30.66 0.17
C GLN A 88 2.15 32.17 0.30
N GLN A 89 3.36 32.56 0.66
CA GLN A 89 3.79 33.95 0.80
C GLN A 89 5.25 34.09 0.39
N SER A 90 5.67 35.30 0.03
CA SER A 90 7.09 35.63 -0.10
C SER A 90 7.87 35.20 1.14
N CYS A 91 8.97 34.46 0.95
CA CYS A 91 9.79 33.94 2.04
C CYS A 91 10.54 35.08 2.74
N THR A 92 10.17 35.38 3.98
CA THR A 92 10.82 36.39 4.84
C THR A 92 11.63 35.76 5.98
N GLY A 93 11.41 34.48 6.26
CA GLY A 93 11.98 33.81 7.44
C GLY A 93 11.36 34.22 8.77
N GLY A 94 10.26 35.02 8.73
CA GLY A 94 9.53 35.39 9.94
C GLY A 94 8.90 34.18 10.63
N ALA A 95 8.67 34.26 11.95
CA ALA A 95 8.20 33.13 12.76
C ALA A 95 6.89 32.48 12.26
N GLY A 96 6.03 33.25 11.58
CA GLY A 96 4.81 32.72 10.93
C GLY A 96 5.06 31.79 9.73
N GLN A 97 6.29 31.71 9.23
CA GLN A 97 6.74 30.86 8.11
C GLN A 97 7.73 29.78 8.56
N VAL A 98 8.13 29.79 9.83
CA VAL A 98 9.05 28.81 10.42
C VAL A 98 8.25 27.74 11.15
N TRP A 99 8.57 26.49 10.87
CA TRP A 99 7.90 25.30 11.38
C TRP A 99 8.90 24.42 12.11
N THR A 100 8.54 23.91 13.28
CA THR A 100 9.24 22.81 13.95
C THR A 100 8.51 21.50 13.68
N LEU A 101 9.26 20.40 13.61
CA LEU A 101 8.72 19.07 13.33
C LEU A 101 8.74 18.26 14.61
N SER A 102 7.56 18.01 15.18
CA SER A 102 7.41 17.16 16.36
C SER A 102 7.12 15.73 15.89
N PRO A 103 8.00 14.74 16.15
CA PRO A 103 7.80 13.38 15.69
C PRO A 103 6.54 12.74 16.30
N VAL A 104 5.89 11.87 15.52
CA VAL A 104 4.79 11.01 15.97
C VAL A 104 5.22 9.55 15.90
N SER A 105 5.61 9.08 14.72
CA SER A 105 6.07 7.71 14.45
C SER A 105 6.65 7.64 13.03
N GLY A 106 7.80 6.98 12.84
CA GLY A 106 8.46 6.92 11.52
C GLY A 106 8.64 8.31 10.92
N ASP A 107 8.24 8.48 9.66
CA ASP A 107 8.29 9.75 8.92
C ASP A 107 7.04 10.64 9.10
N THR A 108 6.20 10.33 10.08
CA THR A 108 5.01 11.12 10.41
C THR A 108 5.32 12.12 11.53
N TYR A 109 5.04 13.40 11.24
CA TYR A 109 5.29 14.52 12.13
C TYR A 109 4.04 15.36 12.34
N ARG A 110 4.02 16.10 13.44
CA ARG A 110 3.22 17.32 13.56
C ARG A 110 4.07 18.48 13.11
N VAL A 111 3.56 19.28 12.18
CA VAL A 111 4.23 20.47 11.64
C VAL A 111 3.76 21.68 12.45
N VAL A 112 4.57 22.12 13.41
CA VAL A 112 4.20 23.09 14.45
C VAL A 112 4.73 24.46 14.06
N ASN A 113 3.88 25.47 13.98
CA ASN A 113 4.31 26.84 13.69
C ASN A 113 5.11 27.42 14.88
N ALA A 114 6.29 27.96 14.62
CA ALA A 114 7.18 28.48 15.65
C ALA A 114 6.65 29.74 16.36
N ASN A 115 5.72 30.49 15.75
CA ASN A 115 5.17 31.70 16.35
C ASN A 115 4.10 31.43 17.44
N GLY A 116 3.24 30.43 17.22
CA GLY A 116 2.05 30.20 18.05
C GLY A 116 1.88 28.78 18.59
N GLY A 117 2.79 27.86 18.25
CA GLY A 117 2.73 26.47 18.71
C GLY A 117 1.54 25.68 18.16
N LYS A 118 0.93 26.13 17.06
CA LYS A 118 -0.22 25.48 16.41
C LYS A 118 0.23 24.63 15.22
N CYS A 119 -0.49 23.55 14.97
CA CYS A 119 -0.15 22.55 13.97
C CYS A 119 -0.81 22.82 12.63
N LEU A 120 -0.09 22.54 11.55
CA LEU A 120 -0.63 22.44 10.19
C LEU A 120 -1.75 21.38 10.16
N ASN A 121 -2.93 21.79 9.72
CA ASN A 121 -4.16 21.01 9.85
C ASN A 121 -5.02 21.14 8.60
N VAL A 122 -5.60 20.04 8.13
CA VAL A 122 -6.71 20.08 7.18
C VAL A 122 -7.99 20.48 7.89
N LYS A 123 -8.66 21.52 7.38
CA LYS A 123 -9.86 22.10 7.98
C LYS A 123 -10.95 21.03 8.15
N ASP A 124 -11.57 21.03 9.33
CA ASP A 124 -12.66 20.13 9.73
C ASP A 124 -12.33 18.62 9.63
N SER A 125 -11.04 18.27 9.55
CA SER A 125 -10.57 16.90 9.31
C SER A 125 -11.15 16.27 8.03
N SER A 126 -11.48 17.10 7.04
CA SER A 126 -11.98 16.64 5.75
C SER A 126 -10.96 15.75 5.05
N THR A 127 -11.44 14.68 4.41
CA THR A 127 -10.63 13.81 3.54
C THR A 127 -10.82 14.13 2.05
N ALA A 128 -11.62 15.15 1.72
CA ALA A 128 -11.90 15.52 0.34
C ALA A 128 -10.72 16.25 -0.32
N ALA A 129 -10.51 16.00 -1.61
CA ALA A 129 -9.60 16.79 -2.44
C ALA A 129 -10.11 18.24 -2.55
N GLY A 130 -9.19 19.20 -2.44
CA GLY A 130 -9.47 20.62 -2.35
C GLY A 130 -9.79 21.12 -0.95
N ALA A 131 -9.79 20.27 0.10
CA ALA A 131 -9.98 20.73 1.47
C ALA A 131 -8.83 21.66 1.89
N LEU A 132 -9.21 22.81 2.47
CA LEU A 132 -8.26 23.88 2.79
C LEU A 132 -7.43 23.57 4.04
N VAL A 133 -6.21 24.08 4.05
CA VAL A 133 -5.26 23.94 5.16
C VAL A 133 -5.25 25.21 6.02
N GLN A 134 -5.14 25.00 7.32
CA GLN A 134 -5.12 26.01 8.37
C GLN A 134 -4.14 25.60 9.48
N GLN A 135 -3.93 26.46 10.47
CA GLN A 135 -3.33 26.06 11.74
C GLN A 135 -4.39 25.79 12.81
N ASN A 136 -4.16 24.81 13.68
CA ASN A 136 -5.05 24.53 14.83
C ASN A 136 -4.30 23.92 16.02
N SER A 137 -4.99 23.60 17.12
CA SER A 137 -4.43 22.86 18.26
C SER A 137 -3.66 21.62 17.80
N CYS A 138 -2.53 21.33 18.43
CA CYS A 138 -1.75 20.12 18.20
C CYS A 138 -2.27 18.94 19.04
N ASP A 139 -3.55 18.58 18.92
CA ASP A 139 -4.09 17.36 19.55
C ASP A 139 -3.81 16.12 18.69
N SER A 140 -4.30 14.95 19.13
CA SER A 140 -3.99 13.65 18.54
C SER A 140 -4.76 13.31 17.26
N VAL A 141 -5.60 14.20 16.74
CA VAL A 141 -6.37 13.94 15.51
C VAL A 141 -5.45 13.74 14.31
N THR A 142 -5.72 12.72 13.49
CA THR A 142 -4.87 12.30 12.36
C THR A 142 -4.75 13.36 11.27
N SER A 143 -5.76 14.21 11.09
CA SER A 143 -5.78 15.32 10.11
C SER A 143 -4.76 16.44 10.39
N LYS A 144 -4.00 16.32 11.49
CA LYS A 144 -2.96 17.24 11.97
C LYS A 144 -1.55 16.65 11.90
N ARG A 145 -1.44 15.46 11.31
CA ARG A 145 -0.20 14.70 11.15
C ARG A 145 0.12 14.62 9.67
N TRP A 146 1.39 14.80 9.35
CA TRP A 146 1.89 14.84 7.98
C TRP A 146 3.06 13.89 7.85
N THR A 147 2.99 13.00 6.87
CA THR A 147 4.09 12.12 6.51
C THR A 147 4.94 12.83 5.47
N PHE A 148 6.24 12.91 5.72
CA PHE A 148 7.21 13.53 4.82
C PHE A 148 7.82 12.44 3.94
N THR A 149 7.65 12.55 2.63
CA THR A 149 8.29 11.66 1.64
C THR A 149 9.24 12.51 0.82
N ALA A 150 10.52 12.16 0.69
CA ALA A 150 11.46 12.97 -0.09
C ALA A 150 10.98 13.08 -1.56
N ALA A 151 11.19 14.22 -2.20
CA ALA A 151 10.75 14.48 -3.58
C ALA A 151 11.91 14.20 -4.54
N GLY A 152 11.62 13.44 -5.59
CA GLY A 152 12.63 12.71 -6.36
C GLY A 152 12.73 11.24 -5.92
N SER A 153 12.31 10.93 -4.68
CA SER A 153 11.48 9.76 -4.43
C SER A 153 10.09 10.11 -4.95
N THR A 154 9.51 9.29 -5.83
CA THR A 154 8.16 9.52 -6.33
C THR A 154 7.18 9.49 -5.14
N PRO A 155 6.35 10.52 -4.92
CA PRO A 155 5.31 10.46 -3.90
C PRO A 155 4.35 9.33 -4.25
N THR A 156 4.37 8.27 -3.45
CA THR A 156 3.53 7.09 -3.62
C THR A 156 2.07 7.47 -3.54
N ASP A 157 1.42 7.45 -4.69
CA ASP A 157 0.04 7.05 -4.75
C ASP A 157 0.02 5.52 -4.56
N PRO A 158 -0.51 4.98 -3.43
CA PRO A 158 -0.71 3.54 -3.29
C PRO A 158 -1.69 2.98 -4.33
N THR A 159 -2.23 3.80 -5.25
CA THR A 159 -3.15 3.39 -6.31
C THR A 159 -2.58 3.50 -7.73
N ASP A 160 -1.35 3.99 -7.94
CA ASP A 160 -0.71 4.03 -9.27
C ASP A 160 0.12 2.75 -9.54
N PRO A 161 -0.28 1.88 -10.49
CA PRO A 161 0.46 0.67 -10.86
C PRO A 161 1.82 0.94 -11.57
N THR A 162 2.13 2.18 -11.91
CA THR A 162 3.33 2.59 -12.63
C THR A 162 4.44 3.18 -11.73
N ASP A 163 4.25 3.19 -10.41
CA ASP A 163 5.27 3.62 -9.46
C ASP A 163 5.98 2.44 -8.77
N PRO A 164 7.32 2.47 -8.61
CA PRO A 164 8.04 1.46 -7.81
C PRO A 164 7.54 1.52 -6.35
N PRO A 165 7.37 0.36 -5.68
CA PRO A 165 6.99 0.34 -4.27
C PRO A 165 8.02 1.14 -3.45
N THR A 166 7.57 1.93 -2.48
CA THR A 166 8.46 2.64 -1.54
C THR A 166 9.56 1.73 -1.03
N ASP A 167 10.76 2.31 -0.88
CA ASP A 167 11.97 1.67 -0.37
C ASP A 167 11.64 0.56 0.64
N PRO A 168 12.10 -0.68 0.39
CA PRO A 168 11.93 -1.73 1.37
C PRO A 168 12.68 -1.32 2.65
N PRO A 169 12.23 -1.75 3.83
CA PRO A 169 13.09 -1.65 4.99
C PRO A 169 14.43 -2.33 4.65
N THR A 170 15.54 -1.68 4.98
CA THR A 170 16.91 -2.18 4.73
C THR A 170 17.22 -3.50 5.44
N ASP A 171 16.27 -3.94 6.26
CA ASP A 171 16.14 -5.27 6.85
C ASP A 171 14.64 -5.63 6.71
N PRO A 172 14.26 -6.66 5.92
CA PRO A 172 12.86 -7.11 5.83
C PRO A 172 12.28 -7.47 7.20
N GLY A 173 13.15 -7.67 8.20
CA GLY A 173 12.81 -8.20 9.50
C GLY A 173 12.71 -9.73 9.41
N THR A 174 12.62 -10.36 10.57
CA THR A 174 12.40 -11.80 10.66
C THR A 174 11.01 -12.16 10.12
N ARG A 175 10.94 -13.16 9.22
CA ARG A 175 9.68 -13.78 8.77
C ARG A 175 8.76 -14.04 9.98
N PRO A 176 7.51 -13.53 9.99
CA PRO A 176 6.63 -13.72 11.14
C PRO A 176 6.34 -15.19 11.41
N ALA A 177 6.20 -15.59 12.67
CA ALA A 177 5.75 -16.94 12.99
C ALA A 177 4.28 -17.13 12.59
N TRP A 178 3.92 -18.35 12.16
CA TRP A 178 2.53 -18.74 11.94
C TRP A 178 1.71 -18.57 13.24
N PRO A 179 0.54 -17.93 13.19
CA PRO A 179 -0.26 -17.65 14.37
C PRO A 179 -0.99 -18.90 14.88
N SER A 180 -1.36 -18.87 16.16
CA SER A 180 -2.28 -19.84 16.73
C SER A 180 -3.72 -19.36 16.62
N ALA A 181 -4.63 -20.26 16.27
CA ALA A 181 -6.05 -19.96 16.17
C ALA A 181 -6.69 -19.69 17.55
N ASN A 182 -7.50 -18.64 17.61
CA ASN A 182 -8.36 -18.32 18.75
C ASN A 182 -9.75 -18.96 18.57
N GLY A 183 -9.75 -20.29 18.53
CA GLY A 183 -10.92 -21.11 18.23
C GLY A 183 -11.14 -21.35 16.72
N SER A 184 -12.06 -22.26 16.42
CA SER A 184 -12.36 -22.70 15.06
C SER A 184 -13.86 -22.68 14.78
N GLN A 185 -14.25 -22.43 13.54
CA GLN A 185 -15.63 -22.41 13.08
C GLN A 185 -15.74 -23.02 11.68
N ALA A 186 -16.50 -24.11 11.59
CA ALA A 186 -16.88 -24.68 10.29
C ALA A 186 -17.89 -23.76 9.59
N LEU A 187 -17.76 -23.61 8.28
CA LEU A 187 -18.70 -22.90 7.41
C LEU A 187 -19.33 -23.92 6.46
N THR A 188 -20.66 -24.03 6.50
CA THR A 188 -21.43 -24.86 5.57
C THR A 188 -21.90 -24.11 4.33
N SER A 189 -21.66 -22.79 4.30
CA SER A 189 -22.05 -21.87 3.23
C SER A 189 -21.16 -20.62 3.29
N THR A 190 -20.96 -19.96 2.15
CA THR A 190 -20.10 -18.78 2.03
C THR A 190 -20.46 -17.69 3.05
N MET A 191 -19.47 -17.27 3.83
CA MET A 191 -19.62 -16.12 4.71
C MET A 191 -19.54 -14.83 3.90
N LYS A 192 -20.57 -13.99 3.95
CA LYS A 192 -20.56 -12.68 3.28
C LYS A 192 -20.14 -11.58 4.24
N VAL A 193 -19.19 -10.77 3.84
CA VAL A 193 -18.70 -9.62 4.61
C VAL A 193 -18.93 -8.34 3.82
N SER A 194 -19.63 -7.41 4.46
CA SER A 194 -19.74 -6.02 4.03
C SER A 194 -19.14 -5.12 5.11
N GLY A 195 -18.39 -4.09 4.70
CA GLY A 195 -17.63 -3.27 5.64
C GLY A 195 -16.41 -4.00 6.22
N SER A 196 -16.13 -3.85 7.52
CA SER A 196 -14.96 -4.46 8.17
C SER A 196 -15.36 -5.61 9.07
N TYR A 197 -14.65 -6.74 8.94
CA TYR A 197 -14.78 -7.91 9.80
C TYR A 197 -13.43 -8.27 10.41
N ASP A 198 -13.38 -8.29 11.73
CA ASP A 198 -12.23 -8.77 12.51
C ASP A 198 -12.54 -10.15 13.09
N GLY A 199 -11.82 -11.17 12.65
CA GLY A 199 -11.99 -12.55 13.10
C GLY A 199 -11.33 -12.84 14.44
N GLY A 200 -10.50 -11.95 14.99
CA GLY A 200 -9.80 -12.15 16.26
C GLY A 200 -8.88 -13.37 16.27
N MET A 201 -8.28 -13.69 15.12
CA MET A 201 -7.51 -14.90 14.82
C MET A 201 -8.30 -16.21 14.91
N LYS A 202 -9.62 -16.17 14.74
CA LYS A 202 -10.43 -17.38 14.59
C LYS A 202 -10.08 -18.11 13.28
N ARG A 203 -10.04 -19.44 13.35
CA ARG A 203 -9.94 -20.33 12.19
C ARG A 203 -11.31 -20.59 11.56
N PHE A 204 -11.45 -20.37 10.27
CA PHE A 204 -12.58 -20.84 9.47
C PHE A 204 -12.13 -21.97 8.56
N TYR A 205 -13.02 -22.93 8.33
CA TYR A 205 -12.80 -24.02 7.38
C TYR A 205 -14.15 -24.47 6.82
N GLY A 206 -14.14 -25.01 5.63
CA GLY A 206 -15.29 -25.48 4.89
C GLY A 206 -15.83 -26.80 5.43
N SER A 207 -17.13 -27.00 5.23
CA SER A 207 -17.86 -28.21 5.57
C SER A 207 -19.10 -28.30 4.68
N GLY A 208 -19.69 -29.49 4.53
CA GLY A 208 -20.82 -29.65 3.61
C GLY A 208 -20.42 -29.26 2.18
N ASP A 209 -21.18 -28.34 1.58
CA ASP A 209 -20.96 -27.86 0.20
C ASP A 209 -19.63 -27.11 0.02
N LEU A 210 -18.99 -26.67 1.11
CA LEU A 210 -17.65 -26.05 1.12
C LEU A 210 -16.53 -27.03 1.52
N GLY A 211 -16.84 -28.31 1.71
CA GLY A 211 -15.92 -29.28 2.33
C GLY A 211 -14.87 -29.89 1.39
N SER A 212 -14.41 -29.17 0.38
CA SER A 212 -13.47 -29.66 -0.65
C SER A 212 -12.33 -28.66 -0.83
N ASP A 213 -11.13 -29.18 -1.08
CA ASP A 213 -9.93 -28.46 -1.55
C ASP A 213 -9.60 -28.83 -3.01
N GLY A 214 -10.55 -29.44 -3.72
CA GLY A 214 -10.35 -29.85 -5.11
C GLY A 214 -10.08 -28.66 -6.03
N GLN A 215 -9.45 -28.92 -7.16
CA GLN A 215 -9.08 -27.90 -8.15
C GLN A 215 -10.20 -27.66 -9.19
N ASP A 216 -11.46 -27.72 -8.76
CA ASP A 216 -12.63 -27.58 -9.64
C ASP A 216 -13.02 -26.10 -9.79
N GLU A 217 -13.03 -25.58 -11.03
CA GLU A 217 -13.23 -24.15 -11.38
C GLU A 217 -14.56 -23.50 -10.95
N ASP A 218 -15.51 -24.26 -10.39
CA ASP A 218 -16.84 -23.79 -9.97
C ASP A 218 -17.01 -23.81 -8.45
N GLN A 219 -15.94 -23.96 -7.68
CA GLN A 219 -16.04 -24.03 -6.23
C GLN A 219 -16.48 -22.70 -5.62
N PRO A 220 -17.40 -22.73 -4.64
CA PRO A 220 -17.79 -21.54 -3.90
C PRO A 220 -16.67 -21.08 -2.95
N ALA A 221 -16.48 -19.77 -2.86
CA ALA A 221 -15.60 -19.17 -1.87
C ALA A 221 -16.04 -19.49 -0.44
N LEU A 222 -15.08 -19.66 0.46
CA LEU A 222 -15.33 -19.75 1.90
C LEU A 222 -15.85 -18.42 2.45
N ILE A 223 -15.28 -17.30 1.98
CA ILE A 223 -15.65 -15.94 2.38
C ILE A 223 -15.75 -15.03 1.14
N GLU A 224 -16.83 -14.27 1.02
CA GLU A 224 -17.05 -13.29 -0.06
C GLU A 224 -17.07 -11.87 0.52
N LEU A 225 -16.19 -11.01 0.00
CA LEU A 225 -16.05 -9.61 0.36
C LEU A 225 -16.73 -8.71 -0.67
N ALA A 226 -17.63 -7.85 -0.19
CA ALA A 226 -18.20 -6.78 -1.00
C ALA A 226 -17.14 -5.72 -1.38
N ASP A 227 -17.44 -4.88 -2.37
CA ASP A 227 -16.60 -3.73 -2.74
C ASP A 227 -16.38 -2.79 -1.54
N GLY A 228 -15.11 -2.45 -1.29
CA GLY A 228 -14.63 -1.68 -0.14
C GLY A 228 -14.51 -2.44 1.18
N ALA A 229 -14.81 -3.75 1.23
CA ALA A 229 -14.78 -4.50 2.48
C ALA A 229 -13.36 -4.85 2.96
N THR A 230 -13.22 -5.06 4.26
CA THR A 230 -11.99 -5.47 4.93
C THR A 230 -12.20 -6.75 5.72
N LEU A 231 -11.38 -7.76 5.48
CA LEU A 231 -11.26 -8.96 6.32
C LEU A 231 -9.95 -8.88 7.09
N GLN A 232 -9.99 -9.03 8.41
CA GLN A 232 -8.78 -8.97 9.21
C GLN A 232 -8.69 -10.00 10.33
N ASN A 233 -7.46 -10.41 10.65
CA ASN A 233 -7.15 -11.35 11.73
C ASN A 233 -7.95 -12.65 11.61
N VAL A 234 -7.77 -13.34 10.48
CA VAL A 234 -8.48 -14.59 10.17
C VAL A 234 -7.47 -15.67 9.81
N ILE A 235 -7.75 -16.90 10.24
CA ILE A 235 -7.06 -18.10 9.74
C ILE A 235 -8.06 -18.90 8.91
N LEU A 236 -7.65 -19.40 7.76
CA LEU A 236 -8.38 -20.30 6.89
C LEU A 236 -7.63 -21.64 6.94
N GLY A 237 -8.31 -22.66 7.46
CA GLY A 237 -7.79 -24.03 7.49
C GLY A 237 -8.48 -24.90 6.44
N SER A 238 -7.96 -26.12 6.26
CA SER A 238 -8.55 -27.09 5.32
C SER A 238 -9.87 -27.70 5.86
N PRO A 239 -10.90 -27.88 5.01
CA PRO A 239 -10.94 -27.39 3.63
C PRO A 239 -11.08 -25.88 3.51
N ALA A 240 -10.30 -25.24 2.65
CA ALA A 240 -10.38 -23.81 2.37
C ALA A 240 -11.29 -23.47 1.18
N ALA A 241 -11.76 -24.46 0.41
CA ALA A 241 -12.54 -24.26 -0.82
C ALA A 241 -11.85 -23.28 -1.77
N ASP A 242 -12.60 -22.45 -2.51
CA ASP A 242 -12.03 -21.37 -3.34
C ASP A 242 -11.76 -20.09 -2.50
N GLY A 243 -11.23 -20.30 -1.29
CA GLY A 243 -10.68 -19.29 -0.40
C GLY A 243 -11.55 -18.05 -0.18
N VAL A 244 -10.98 -16.87 -0.46
CA VAL A 244 -11.64 -15.56 -0.29
C VAL A 244 -11.88 -14.88 -1.63
N HIS A 245 -13.12 -14.47 -1.90
CA HIS A 245 -13.44 -13.70 -3.12
C HIS A 245 -13.62 -12.22 -2.82
N CYS A 246 -12.98 -11.35 -3.59
CA CYS A 246 -13.22 -9.92 -3.56
C CYS A 246 -14.02 -9.47 -4.78
N ALA A 247 -15.23 -8.93 -4.57
CA ALA A 247 -16.09 -8.47 -5.65
C ALA A 247 -15.60 -7.17 -6.34
N GLY A 248 -14.80 -6.36 -5.64
CA GLY A 248 -14.25 -5.09 -6.10
C GLY A 248 -12.97 -4.73 -5.34
N ALA A 249 -12.85 -3.49 -4.87
CA ALA A 249 -11.81 -3.10 -3.93
C ALA A 249 -12.00 -3.89 -2.63
N CYS A 250 -10.92 -4.37 -2.02
CA CYS A 250 -10.98 -5.06 -0.74
C CYS A 250 -9.64 -4.97 -0.01
N THR A 251 -9.65 -5.20 1.30
CA THR A 251 -8.44 -5.31 2.11
C THR A 251 -8.44 -6.62 2.90
N LEU A 252 -7.40 -7.42 2.71
CA LEU A 252 -7.09 -8.59 3.52
C LEU A 252 -5.95 -8.23 4.45
N LYS A 253 -6.20 -8.16 5.75
CA LYS A 253 -5.21 -7.72 6.73
C LYS A 253 -4.90 -8.82 7.73
N ASN A 254 -3.66 -9.31 7.76
CA ASN A 254 -3.27 -10.37 8.68
C ASN A 254 -4.19 -11.62 8.53
N VAL A 255 -4.35 -12.07 7.28
CA VAL A 255 -5.15 -13.26 6.92
C VAL A 255 -4.20 -14.40 6.56
N TRP A 256 -4.48 -15.59 7.08
CA TRP A 256 -3.58 -16.74 7.01
C TRP A 256 -4.28 -17.94 6.41
N TRP A 257 -3.67 -18.59 5.41
CA TRP A 257 -4.15 -19.84 4.82
C TRP A 257 -3.20 -20.96 5.20
N GLU A 258 -3.66 -21.89 6.04
CA GLU A 258 -2.85 -23.01 6.51
C GLU A 258 -2.71 -24.12 5.49
N ASP A 259 -3.63 -24.15 4.52
CA ASP A 259 -3.68 -25.05 3.38
C ASP A 259 -4.57 -24.34 2.35
N VAL A 260 -4.06 -24.11 1.14
CA VAL A 260 -4.82 -23.42 0.10
C VAL A 260 -5.67 -24.47 -0.63
N GLY A 261 -6.94 -24.15 -0.85
CA GLY A 261 -7.82 -25.02 -1.63
C GLY A 261 -7.56 -24.83 -3.13
N GLU A 262 -8.56 -24.33 -3.85
CA GLU A 262 -8.37 -23.97 -5.27
C GLU A 262 -7.44 -22.75 -5.41
N ASP A 263 -7.87 -21.61 -4.87
CA ASP A 263 -7.09 -20.39 -4.72
C ASP A 263 -7.18 -19.89 -3.26
N ALA A 264 -6.15 -19.18 -2.77
CA ALA A 264 -6.24 -18.54 -1.46
C ALA A 264 -7.18 -17.33 -1.52
N ALA A 265 -7.04 -16.51 -2.56
CA ALA A 265 -7.99 -15.45 -2.85
C ALA A 265 -8.12 -15.12 -4.34
N THR A 266 -9.36 -14.83 -4.74
CA THR A 266 -9.73 -14.47 -6.11
C THR A 266 -10.28 -13.04 -6.19
N PHE A 267 -9.63 -12.22 -7.02
CA PHE A 267 -9.91 -10.79 -7.15
C PHE A 267 -10.71 -10.47 -8.41
N ARG A 268 -11.91 -9.90 -8.23
CA ARG A 268 -12.85 -9.58 -9.31
C ARG A 268 -13.08 -8.06 -9.41
N GLY A 269 -14.02 -7.65 -10.26
CA GLY A 269 -14.35 -6.24 -10.54
C GLY A 269 -13.57 -5.68 -11.74
N GLY A 270 -14.27 -5.00 -12.66
CA GLY A 270 -13.73 -4.68 -13.99
C GLY A 270 -13.09 -3.29 -14.16
N SER A 271 -13.04 -2.45 -13.12
CA SER A 271 -12.47 -1.10 -13.26
C SER A 271 -10.95 -1.12 -13.12
N SER A 272 -10.26 -0.43 -14.03
CA SER A 272 -8.79 -0.23 -13.98
C SER A 272 -8.33 0.57 -12.79
N SER A 273 -9.22 1.33 -12.13
CA SER A 273 -8.90 2.10 -10.93
C SER A 273 -9.07 1.30 -9.63
N LEU A 274 -9.47 0.03 -9.70
CA LEU A 274 -9.64 -0.77 -8.50
C LEU A 274 -8.29 -1.09 -7.88
N VAL A 275 -8.25 -0.98 -6.56
CA VAL A 275 -7.10 -1.39 -5.75
C VAL A 275 -7.57 -2.38 -4.70
N ARG A 276 -6.86 -3.50 -4.62
CA ARG A 276 -6.99 -4.48 -3.56
C ARG A 276 -5.68 -4.58 -2.82
N THR A 277 -5.76 -4.80 -1.52
CA THR A 277 -4.57 -4.80 -0.66
C THR A 277 -4.56 -6.04 0.23
N ILE A 278 -3.43 -6.71 0.25
CA ILE A 278 -3.06 -7.74 1.22
C ILE A 278 -1.96 -7.13 2.09
N ASP A 279 -2.20 -7.05 3.38
CA ASP A 279 -1.28 -6.44 4.35
C ASP A 279 -1.09 -7.36 5.55
N GLY A 280 0.04 -8.06 5.60
CA GLY A 280 0.28 -9.09 6.59
C GLY A 280 -0.36 -10.43 6.21
N GLY A 281 0.02 -11.48 6.92
CA GLY A 281 -0.54 -12.82 6.73
C GLY A 281 0.43 -13.79 6.07
N GLY A 282 -0.09 -14.94 5.68
CA GLY A 282 0.66 -15.92 4.91
C GLY A 282 -0.19 -17.03 4.30
N ALA A 283 0.33 -17.72 3.30
CA ALA A 283 -0.33 -18.85 2.67
C ALA A 283 0.65 -19.99 2.40
N ARG A 284 0.13 -21.22 2.40
CA ARG A 284 0.90 -22.41 2.03
C ARG A 284 0.06 -23.52 1.43
N GLY A 285 0.71 -24.46 0.75
CA GLY A 285 0.07 -25.62 0.15
C GLY A 285 -0.82 -25.25 -1.04
N ALA A 286 -0.37 -24.30 -1.87
CA ALA A 286 -1.13 -23.88 -3.04
C ALA A 286 -0.70 -24.69 -4.27
N ASP A 287 -1.51 -25.67 -4.69
CA ASP A 287 -1.21 -26.56 -5.82
C ASP A 287 -0.94 -25.78 -7.12
N ASP A 288 -1.75 -24.78 -7.45
CA ASP A 288 -1.54 -23.93 -8.65
C ASP A 288 -1.30 -22.46 -8.30
N LYS A 289 -2.25 -21.78 -7.63
CA LYS A 289 -2.18 -20.35 -7.41
C LYS A 289 -2.61 -19.97 -5.99
N VAL A 290 -1.87 -19.05 -5.38
CA VAL A 290 -2.29 -18.41 -4.13
C VAL A 290 -3.28 -17.29 -4.46
N PHE A 291 -2.92 -16.37 -5.36
CA PHE A 291 -3.76 -15.23 -5.73
C PHE A 291 -4.10 -15.21 -7.21
N GLN A 292 -5.39 -15.38 -7.49
CA GLN A 292 -5.97 -15.27 -8.82
C GLN A 292 -6.55 -13.88 -9.06
N HIS A 293 -6.10 -13.19 -10.12
CA HIS A 293 -6.57 -11.85 -10.47
C HIS A 293 -7.38 -11.89 -11.77
N ASN A 294 -8.70 -11.94 -11.63
CA ASN A 294 -9.66 -11.98 -12.74
C ASN A 294 -10.13 -10.59 -13.16
N GLY A 295 -10.26 -9.66 -12.21
CA GLY A 295 -10.67 -8.27 -12.42
C GLY A 295 -9.60 -7.36 -13.03
N GLY A 296 -9.94 -6.10 -13.30
CA GLY A 296 -8.98 -5.07 -13.72
C GLY A 296 -8.42 -4.29 -12.53
N GLY A 297 -7.30 -3.59 -12.72
CA GLY A 297 -6.68 -2.71 -11.74
C GLY A 297 -5.47 -3.33 -11.02
N THR A 298 -5.25 -2.93 -9.77
CA THR A 298 -4.02 -3.23 -9.03
C THR A 298 -4.30 -4.14 -7.83
N LEU A 299 -3.39 -5.10 -7.59
CA LEU A 299 -3.27 -5.85 -6.34
C LEU A 299 -1.95 -5.47 -5.65
N ILE A 300 -2.02 -5.09 -4.39
CA ILE A 300 -0.84 -4.81 -3.56
C ILE A 300 -0.72 -5.92 -2.54
N ILE A 301 0.44 -6.57 -2.50
CA ILE A 301 0.77 -7.65 -1.57
C ILE A 301 1.94 -7.15 -0.73
N LYS A 302 1.72 -6.95 0.57
CA LYS A 302 2.77 -6.48 1.45
C LYS A 302 2.82 -7.18 2.80
N ASN A 303 4.02 -7.28 3.36
CA ASN A 303 4.29 -7.92 4.64
C ASN A 303 3.77 -9.37 4.71
N PHE A 304 3.85 -10.09 3.59
CA PHE A 304 3.20 -11.40 3.42
C PHE A 304 4.27 -12.51 3.34
N GLN A 305 3.95 -13.70 3.86
CA GLN A 305 4.81 -14.87 3.67
C GLN A 305 4.12 -15.96 2.85
N VAL A 306 4.88 -16.65 2.01
CA VAL A 306 4.40 -17.79 1.24
C VAL A 306 5.40 -18.94 1.33
N GLU A 307 4.91 -20.17 1.44
CA GLU A 307 5.70 -21.40 1.41
C GLU A 307 4.93 -22.49 0.64
N ASP A 308 5.59 -23.35 -0.12
CA ASP A 308 4.95 -24.47 -0.86
C ASP A 308 3.79 -24.02 -1.78
N PHE A 309 4.14 -23.50 -2.96
CA PHE A 309 3.16 -22.88 -3.85
C PHE A 309 3.52 -23.02 -5.34
N GLY A 310 2.53 -23.23 -6.21
CA GLY A 310 2.73 -23.08 -7.66
C GLY A 310 3.04 -21.62 -8.01
N LYS A 311 2.06 -20.72 -7.81
CA LYS A 311 2.17 -19.30 -8.16
C LYS A 311 1.65 -18.39 -7.06
N LEU A 312 2.47 -17.46 -6.55
CA LEU A 312 1.94 -16.51 -5.55
C LEU A 312 0.89 -15.59 -6.18
N TYR A 313 1.11 -15.10 -7.39
CA TYR A 313 0.14 -14.28 -8.11
C TYR A 313 0.04 -14.66 -9.58
N ARG A 314 -1.20 -14.71 -10.09
CA ARG A 314 -1.48 -14.87 -11.52
C ARG A 314 -2.54 -13.88 -12.01
N SER A 315 -2.16 -13.07 -13.00
CA SER A 315 -3.12 -12.35 -13.85
C SER A 315 -3.87 -13.36 -14.72
N CYS A 316 -5.20 -13.37 -14.72
CA CYS A 316 -5.95 -14.38 -15.47
C CYS A 316 -5.60 -14.37 -16.96
N GLY A 317 -5.04 -15.47 -17.45
CA GLY A 317 -4.48 -15.55 -18.80
C GLY A 317 -5.48 -15.88 -19.90
N ASN A 318 -6.61 -16.50 -19.56
CA ASN A 318 -7.61 -17.04 -20.50
C ASN A 318 -9.05 -16.60 -20.15
N CYS A 319 -9.21 -15.65 -19.22
CA CYS A 319 -10.51 -15.06 -18.91
C CYS A 319 -11.18 -14.51 -20.18
N SER A 320 -12.49 -14.73 -20.29
CA SER A 320 -13.30 -14.26 -21.43
C SER A 320 -13.26 -12.74 -21.59
N THR A 321 -13.16 -12.01 -20.47
CA THR A 321 -12.87 -10.58 -20.44
C THR A 321 -11.47 -10.35 -19.89
N GLN A 322 -10.67 -9.59 -20.63
CA GLN A 322 -9.28 -9.28 -20.28
C GLN A 322 -9.14 -7.82 -19.87
N TYR A 323 -8.23 -7.58 -18.94
CA TYR A 323 -7.94 -6.26 -18.37
C TYR A 323 -6.43 -6.05 -18.32
N GLY A 324 -6.00 -4.79 -18.25
CA GLY A 324 -4.68 -4.48 -17.71
C GLY A 324 -4.70 -4.72 -16.20
N ARG A 325 -3.82 -5.61 -15.74
CA ARG A 325 -3.71 -6.02 -14.34
C ARG A 325 -2.31 -5.76 -13.81
N HIS A 326 -2.24 -5.20 -12.63
CA HIS A 326 -0.98 -4.80 -12.04
C HIS A 326 -0.82 -5.40 -10.66
N VAL A 327 0.42 -5.75 -10.31
CA VAL A 327 0.74 -6.28 -8.99
C VAL A 327 1.98 -5.60 -8.41
N GLN A 328 1.92 -5.30 -7.12
CA GLN A 328 3.03 -4.76 -6.35
C GLN A 328 3.30 -5.67 -5.16
N LEU A 329 4.52 -6.21 -5.06
CA LEU A 329 4.99 -6.98 -3.91
C LEU A 329 5.95 -6.11 -3.11
N GLN A 330 5.71 -6.00 -1.81
CA GLN A 330 6.56 -5.24 -0.89
C GLN A 330 6.79 -6.03 0.40
N ASN A 331 8.06 -6.27 0.78
CA ASN A 331 8.39 -6.99 2.00
C ASN A 331 7.70 -8.37 2.06
N VAL A 332 8.06 -9.25 1.12
CA VAL A 332 7.47 -10.59 0.98
C VAL A 332 8.53 -11.64 1.25
N TRP A 333 8.22 -12.57 2.14
CA TRP A 333 9.07 -13.72 2.44
C TRP A 333 8.57 -14.95 1.68
N VAL A 334 9.43 -15.55 0.89
CA VAL A 334 9.13 -16.67 0.00
C VAL A 334 9.96 -17.86 0.45
N THR A 335 9.33 -19.02 0.62
CA THR A 335 10.04 -20.24 1.04
C THR A 335 9.79 -21.30 0.00
N ALA A 336 10.87 -21.89 -0.51
CA ALA A 336 10.77 -23.01 -1.43
C ALA A 336 10.08 -24.23 -0.77
N PRO A 337 9.43 -25.10 -1.56
CA PRO A 337 9.36 -25.07 -3.01
C PRO A 337 8.35 -24.05 -3.57
N GLY A 338 8.59 -23.63 -4.80
CA GLY A 338 7.55 -23.02 -5.64
C GLY A 338 7.99 -22.81 -7.09
N ASP A 339 7.04 -22.52 -7.99
CA ASP A 339 7.34 -22.41 -9.43
C ASP A 339 7.57 -20.96 -9.88
N THR A 340 6.65 -20.05 -9.53
CA THR A 340 6.69 -18.67 -10.02
C THR A 340 6.11 -17.71 -8.99
N LEU A 341 6.83 -16.65 -8.66
CA LEU A 341 6.30 -15.64 -7.73
C LEU A 341 5.15 -14.85 -8.39
N VAL A 342 5.35 -14.32 -9.60
CA VAL A 342 4.35 -13.49 -10.30
C VAL A 342 4.23 -13.87 -11.78
N GLY A 343 3.01 -14.16 -12.24
CA GLY A 343 2.69 -14.40 -13.65
C GLY A 343 1.82 -13.30 -14.29
N ILE A 344 2.34 -12.58 -15.28
CA ILE A 344 1.67 -11.44 -15.96
C ILE A 344 1.46 -11.64 -17.47
N ASN A 345 0.42 -11.01 -18.04
CA ASN A 345 0.11 -11.05 -19.48
C ASN A 345 0.54 -9.72 -20.16
N THR A 346 1.73 -9.69 -20.77
CA THR A 346 2.33 -8.43 -21.24
C THR A 346 1.56 -7.77 -22.38
N ASN A 347 0.84 -8.56 -23.20
CA ASN A 347 0.00 -8.07 -24.29
C ASN A 347 -1.25 -7.31 -23.83
N TYR A 348 -1.60 -7.38 -22.54
CA TYR A 348 -2.68 -6.58 -21.94
C TYR A 348 -2.17 -5.40 -21.11
N GLY A 349 -0.85 -5.15 -21.13
CA GLY A 349 -0.24 -4.05 -20.40
C GLY A 349 0.01 -4.34 -18.92
N ASP A 350 -0.06 -5.61 -18.52
CA ASP A 350 0.19 -6.00 -17.13
C ASP A 350 1.58 -5.59 -16.65
N THR A 351 1.68 -5.20 -15.38
CA THR A 351 2.97 -4.91 -14.74
C THR A 351 3.09 -5.61 -13.39
N ALA A 352 4.32 -5.95 -13.03
CA ALA A 352 4.69 -6.56 -11.77
C ALA A 352 5.87 -5.79 -11.18
N ARG A 353 5.74 -5.37 -9.93
CA ARG A 353 6.78 -4.63 -9.20
C ARG A 353 7.14 -5.32 -7.91
N PHE A 354 8.41 -5.27 -7.56
CA PHE A 354 8.96 -6.00 -6.43
C PHE A 354 9.86 -5.09 -5.62
N SER A 355 9.81 -5.23 -4.30
CA SER A 355 10.66 -4.51 -3.36
C SER A 355 10.75 -5.31 -2.07
N GLY A 356 11.97 -5.59 -1.59
CA GLY A 356 12.18 -6.32 -0.34
C GLY A 356 11.65 -7.75 -0.38
N ILE A 357 11.92 -8.49 -1.45
CA ILE A 357 11.61 -9.92 -1.53
C ILE A 357 12.75 -10.69 -0.89
N THR A 358 12.44 -11.60 0.03
CA THR A 358 13.43 -12.51 0.60
C THR A 358 13.02 -13.94 0.31
N ILE A 359 13.91 -14.70 -0.33
CA ILE A 359 13.67 -16.07 -0.77
C ILE A 359 14.54 -17.00 0.06
N TYR A 360 13.92 -17.99 0.69
CA TYR A 360 14.56 -18.98 1.53
C TYR A 360 14.51 -20.35 0.86
N ASP A 361 15.51 -21.17 1.16
CA ASP A 361 15.59 -22.58 0.79
C ASP A 361 15.55 -22.83 -0.73
N ASP A 362 15.94 -21.83 -1.54
CA ASP A 362 15.91 -21.85 -3.01
C ASP A 362 17.32 -21.72 -3.60
N SER A 363 18.27 -22.49 -3.06
CA SER A 363 19.68 -22.45 -3.49
C SER A 363 19.88 -22.75 -4.98
N GLY A 364 18.91 -23.39 -5.63
CA GLY A 364 18.89 -23.63 -7.08
C GLY A 364 18.45 -22.42 -7.91
N HIS A 365 17.85 -21.41 -7.28
CA HIS A 365 17.12 -20.32 -7.93
C HIS A 365 16.05 -20.86 -8.89
N ASP A 366 15.31 -21.88 -8.45
CA ASP A 366 14.31 -22.57 -9.25
C ASP A 366 13.02 -21.75 -9.37
N ILE A 367 12.77 -20.83 -8.43
CA ILE A 367 11.59 -19.96 -8.44
C ILE A 367 11.74 -18.82 -9.47
N ASP A 368 10.90 -18.82 -10.50
CA ASP A 368 10.82 -17.71 -11.45
C ASP A 368 10.19 -16.46 -10.76
N ILE A 369 10.97 -15.38 -10.57
CA ILE A 369 10.49 -14.14 -9.91
C ILE A 369 9.30 -13.51 -10.66
N CYS A 370 9.41 -13.42 -11.99
CA CYS A 370 8.38 -12.80 -12.82
C CYS A 370 8.31 -13.52 -14.16
N THR A 371 7.23 -14.27 -14.37
CA THR A 371 6.96 -14.98 -15.61
C THR A 371 6.01 -14.17 -16.49
N LYS A 372 6.38 -14.00 -17.76
CA LYS A 372 5.63 -13.26 -18.76
C LYS A 372 4.90 -14.23 -19.68
N TYR A 373 3.65 -13.88 -19.98
CA TYR A 373 2.77 -14.64 -20.86
C TYR A 373 2.17 -13.75 -21.94
N LYS A 374 1.73 -14.40 -23.01
CA LYS A 374 0.74 -13.85 -23.94
C LYS A 374 -0.63 -14.40 -23.54
N GLY A 375 -1.44 -13.54 -22.92
CA GLY A 375 -2.82 -13.86 -22.58
C GLY A 375 -3.72 -13.96 -23.81
N VAL A 376 -4.81 -14.70 -23.66
CA VAL A 376 -5.81 -15.02 -24.68
C VAL A 376 -7.22 -14.87 -24.10
N THR A 377 -8.24 -14.92 -24.95
CA THR A 377 -9.65 -14.95 -24.52
C THR A 377 -10.27 -16.35 -24.62
N SER A 378 -9.50 -17.33 -25.11
CA SER A 378 -9.87 -18.75 -25.23
C SER A 378 -8.61 -19.59 -25.46
N GLY A 379 -8.56 -20.78 -24.86
CA GLY A 379 -7.40 -21.68 -24.90
C GLY A 379 -6.32 -21.31 -23.88
N GLU A 380 -5.14 -21.93 -24.03
CA GLU A 380 -4.04 -21.78 -23.09
C GLU A 380 -3.15 -20.55 -23.39
N PRO A 381 -2.82 -19.72 -22.39
CA PRO A 381 -1.83 -18.65 -22.53
C PRO A 381 -0.43 -19.23 -22.75
N SER A 382 0.38 -18.60 -23.59
CA SER A 382 1.76 -19.05 -23.83
C SER A 382 2.78 -18.27 -23.00
N LYS A 383 3.76 -18.95 -22.40
CA LYS A 383 4.92 -18.32 -21.74
C LYS A 383 5.78 -17.64 -22.80
N THR A 384 6.11 -16.37 -22.57
CA THR A 384 6.92 -15.54 -23.49
C THR A 384 8.29 -15.16 -22.92
N GLY A 385 8.51 -15.35 -21.61
CA GLY A 385 9.81 -15.16 -20.98
C GLY A 385 9.73 -15.10 -19.47
N THR A 386 10.87 -14.87 -18.82
CA THR A 386 10.99 -14.69 -17.37
C THR A 386 11.89 -13.49 -17.06
N GLY A 387 11.87 -13.06 -15.80
CA GLY A 387 12.77 -12.06 -15.25
C GLY A 387 12.42 -10.60 -15.59
N ALA A 388 13.20 -9.70 -15.00
CA ALA A 388 13.09 -8.25 -15.19
C ALA A 388 13.30 -7.85 -16.67
N ASP A 389 12.56 -6.82 -17.11
CA ASP A 389 12.72 -6.23 -18.45
C ASP A 389 12.60 -4.70 -18.48
N GLY A 390 12.44 -4.07 -17.31
CA GLY A 390 12.32 -2.61 -17.21
C GLY A 390 11.02 -2.05 -17.80
N THR A 391 10.08 -2.89 -18.24
CA THR A 391 8.80 -2.48 -18.82
C THR A 391 7.60 -3.09 -18.09
N ASN A 392 7.54 -4.42 -18.02
CA ASN A 392 6.44 -5.18 -17.43
C ASN A 392 6.86 -5.81 -16.09
N CYS A 393 8.03 -6.46 -16.06
CA CYS A 393 8.62 -6.99 -14.83
C CYS A 393 9.66 -5.99 -14.33
N LEU A 394 9.34 -5.32 -13.22
CA LEU A 394 10.02 -4.10 -12.76
C LEU A 394 10.65 -4.35 -11.40
N TYR A 395 11.90 -4.82 -11.43
CA TYR A 395 12.76 -5.00 -10.28
C TYR A 395 14.23 -5.05 -10.71
N SER A 396 15.10 -4.94 -9.73
CA SER A 396 16.55 -5.03 -9.82
C SER A 396 17.06 -6.11 -8.87
N ALA A 397 18.36 -6.44 -8.96
CA ALA A 397 18.96 -7.41 -8.05
C ALA A 397 18.86 -7.01 -6.57
N SER A 398 18.82 -5.71 -6.25
CA SER A 398 18.68 -5.25 -4.85
C SER A 398 17.28 -5.42 -4.28
N ASP A 399 16.28 -5.71 -5.11
CA ASP A 399 14.91 -5.93 -4.66
C ASP A 399 14.69 -7.38 -4.19
N ILE A 400 15.63 -8.29 -4.51
CA ILE A 400 15.56 -9.73 -4.24
C ILE A 400 16.76 -10.15 -3.39
N THR A 401 16.50 -10.73 -2.22
CA THR A 401 17.50 -11.32 -1.33
C THR A 401 17.30 -12.83 -1.29
N HIS A 402 18.36 -13.60 -1.52
CA HIS A 402 18.37 -15.04 -1.30
C HIS A 402 19.02 -15.32 0.06
N ALA A 403 18.33 -16.07 0.91
CA ALA A 403 18.69 -16.39 2.27
C ALA A 403 18.75 -17.92 2.43
N ASP A 404 19.78 -18.50 1.79
CA ASP A 404 20.09 -19.93 1.81
C ASP A 404 21.04 -20.34 2.94
#